data_AF-A0A7J6P0B3-F1
#
_entry.id   AF-A0A7J6P0B3-F1
#
_cell.length_a   1.000
_cell.length_b   1.000
_cell.length_c   1.000
_cell.angle_alpha   90.00
_cell.angle_beta   90.00
_cell.angle_gamma   90.00
#
_symmetry.space_group_name_H-M   'P 1'
#
loop_
_entity.id
_entity.type
_entity.pdbx_description
1 polymer ?
#
loop_
_entity_poly.entity_id
_entity_poly.type
_entity_poly.pdbx_seq_one_letter_code
_entity_poly.pdbx_strand_id
1 'polypeptide(L)'
;FRPRPRKISKGVYKFGLRDVSLFTRAGSLYVSHIDGIAAKPQYGETEVSAASFVASEYGVKDAAGLENLTDLLRPASFSLQRQQLLPGASVLPGATSTSSSTNVAGQSGTEHLVRRTIDWKSFGFLYRLVKLGMDANDPQWQALWDRFSANEGLKTPARPRKQKLETLQKFVEQSLVYAVRKDWAKELLYKKPGDPDPVIEPSDDDDDDESGAESKKGPAVAIRRKDRHKKHRRHRHRSRSSSHSRRRSKSSSRPSVSHSGDLPPVNGGASPPPFPGFIPPTAP
;
A
#
# COMPACT_ATOMS: atom_id res chain seq x y z
N PHE A 1 -24.82 2.22 -0.04
CA PHE A 1 -24.69 3.44 -0.86
C PHE A 1 -23.63 3.20 -1.93
N ARG A 2 -23.99 3.20 -3.22
CA ARG A 2 -23.02 3.10 -4.31
C ARG A 2 -22.65 4.52 -4.76
N PRO A 3 -21.37 4.88 -4.81
CA PRO A 3 -20.96 6.22 -5.22
C PRO A 3 -21.38 6.44 -6.67
N ARG A 4 -22.17 7.49 -6.91
CA ARG A 4 -22.58 7.87 -8.28
C ARG A 4 -21.36 8.43 -9.02
N PRO A 5 -21.08 7.99 -10.26
CA PRO A 5 -19.99 8.54 -11.04
C PRO A 5 -20.21 10.03 -11.30
N ARG A 6 -19.17 10.84 -11.13
CA ARG A 6 -19.20 12.28 -11.41
C ARG A 6 -18.31 12.59 -12.59
N LYS A 7 -18.85 13.19 -13.65
CA LYS A 7 -18.04 13.66 -14.78
C LYS A 7 -17.15 14.82 -14.33
N ILE A 8 -15.85 14.72 -14.58
CA ILE A 8 -14.87 15.76 -14.23
C ILE A 8 -14.53 16.60 -15.47
N SER A 9 -14.27 15.93 -16.59
CA SER A 9 -13.91 16.57 -17.86
C SER A 9 -14.36 15.72 -19.06
N LYS A 10 -14.00 16.11 -20.29
CA LYS A 10 -14.35 15.38 -21.50
C LYS A 10 -13.68 14.00 -21.49
N GLY A 11 -14.47 12.96 -21.25
CA GLY A 11 -13.99 11.57 -21.20
C GLY A 11 -13.38 11.17 -19.86
N VAL A 12 -13.45 11.99 -18.79
CA VAL A 12 -12.91 11.61 -17.47
C VAL A 12 -14.02 11.65 -16.42
N TYR A 13 -14.14 10.54 -15.68
CA TYR A 13 -15.19 10.32 -14.69
C TYR A 13 -14.58 9.88 -13.36
N LYS A 14 -15.13 10.41 -12.27
CA LYS A 14 -14.74 10.04 -10.90
C LYS A 14 -15.66 8.95 -10.37
N PHE A 15 -15.10 7.78 -10.11
CA PHE A 15 -15.77 6.65 -9.46
C PHE A 15 -15.27 6.55 -8.01
N GLY A 16 -15.98 7.18 -7.08
CA GLY A 16 -15.55 7.28 -5.68
C GLY A 16 -14.28 8.12 -5.53
N LEU A 17 -13.16 7.46 -5.23
CA LEU A 17 -11.84 8.10 -5.06
C LEU A 17 -10.95 7.97 -6.30
N ARG A 18 -11.41 7.29 -7.35
CA ARG A 18 -10.61 7.03 -8.55
C ARG A 18 -11.06 7.85 -9.73
N ASP A 19 -10.11 8.28 -10.53
CA ASP A 19 -10.36 8.98 -11.79
C ASP A 19 -10.20 7.97 -12.95
N VAL A 20 -11.23 7.84 -13.78
CA VAL A 20 -11.30 6.87 -14.88
C VAL A 20 -11.51 7.61 -16.19
N SER A 21 -10.56 7.43 -17.12
CA SER A 21 -10.63 8.01 -18.45
C SER A 21 -11.27 7.04 -19.43
N LEU A 22 -12.45 7.39 -19.92
CA LEU A 22 -13.24 6.63 -20.88
C LEU A 22 -13.12 7.25 -22.27
N PHE A 23 -12.92 6.42 -23.30
CA PHE A 23 -13.01 6.83 -24.70
C PHE A 23 -13.96 5.92 -25.48
N THR A 24 -14.52 6.44 -26.56
CA THR A 24 -15.44 5.68 -27.42
C THR A 24 -14.78 5.42 -28.76
N ARG A 25 -14.78 4.17 -29.23
CA ARG A 25 -14.27 3.77 -30.55
C ARG A 25 -15.26 2.78 -31.17
N ALA A 26 -15.70 3.06 -32.40
CA ALA A 26 -16.67 2.23 -33.12
C ALA A 26 -17.99 1.93 -32.35
N GLY A 27 -18.45 2.86 -31.52
CA GLY A 27 -19.66 2.67 -30.68
C GLY A 27 -19.41 1.95 -29.35
N SER A 28 -18.20 1.43 -29.14
CA SER A 28 -17.81 0.73 -27.90
C SER A 28 -17.05 1.67 -26.96
N LEU A 29 -17.27 1.50 -25.65
CA LEU A 29 -16.68 2.32 -24.59
C LEU A 29 -15.49 1.59 -23.96
N TYR A 30 -14.36 2.26 -23.86
CA TYR A 30 -13.10 1.68 -23.39
C TYR A 30 -12.52 2.50 -22.25
N VAL A 31 -11.89 1.82 -21.29
CA VAL A 31 -11.11 2.45 -20.21
C VAL A 31 -9.67 2.62 -20.69
N SER A 32 -9.22 3.87 -20.84
CA SER A 32 -7.83 4.17 -21.20
C SER A 32 -6.91 4.31 -19.99
N HIS A 33 -7.37 4.97 -18.93
CA HIS A 33 -6.56 5.26 -17.76
C HIS A 33 -7.38 5.11 -16.47
N ILE A 34 -6.72 4.66 -15.41
CA ILE A 34 -7.24 4.66 -14.04
C ILE A 34 -6.19 5.36 -13.17
N ASP A 35 -6.59 6.43 -12.50
CA ASP A 35 -5.72 7.26 -11.66
C ASP A 35 -4.47 7.77 -12.42
N GLY A 36 -4.64 8.09 -13.70
CA GLY A 36 -3.56 8.53 -14.60
C GLY A 36 -2.62 7.42 -15.08
N ILE A 37 -2.80 6.17 -14.63
CA ILE A 37 -2.04 5.02 -15.09
C ILE A 37 -2.77 4.43 -16.30
N ALA A 38 -2.07 4.31 -17.43
CA ALA A 38 -2.60 3.65 -18.61
C ALA A 38 -3.03 2.22 -18.26
N ALA A 39 -4.28 1.89 -18.51
CA ALA A 39 -4.77 0.53 -18.35
C ALA A 39 -4.05 -0.33 -19.39
N LYS A 40 -3.11 -1.18 -18.95
CA LYS A 40 -2.40 -2.07 -19.87
C LYS A 40 -3.42 -2.96 -20.58
N PRO A 41 -3.39 -3.09 -21.91
CA PRO A 41 -4.28 -3.97 -22.67
C PRO A 41 -3.95 -5.46 -22.49
N GLN A 42 -3.38 -5.86 -21.36
CA GLN A 42 -2.85 -7.21 -21.12
C GLN A 42 -3.91 -8.30 -20.97
N TYR A 43 -5.18 -7.93 -20.90
CA TYR A 43 -6.30 -8.82 -21.18
C TYR A 43 -6.92 -8.29 -22.46
N GLY A 44 -6.70 -9.00 -23.57
CA GLY A 44 -7.06 -8.55 -24.93
C GLY A 44 -8.37 -7.81 -24.93
N GLU A 45 -8.38 -6.65 -25.60
CA GLU A 45 -9.49 -5.68 -25.71
C GLU A 45 -10.79 -6.29 -25.21
N THR A 46 -11.02 -6.22 -23.90
CA THR A 46 -12.27 -6.74 -23.36
C THR A 46 -13.25 -5.68 -23.78
N GLU A 47 -13.87 -5.90 -24.94
CA GLU A 47 -15.00 -5.14 -25.40
C GLU A 47 -16.11 -5.41 -24.38
N VAL A 48 -16.06 -4.67 -23.29
CA VAL A 48 -17.16 -4.60 -22.38
C VAL A 48 -18.16 -3.74 -23.11
N SER A 49 -19.00 -4.39 -23.92
CA SER A 49 -20.16 -3.76 -24.53
C SER A 49 -20.80 -2.89 -23.44
N ALA A 50 -21.05 -1.62 -23.75
CA ALA A 50 -21.60 -0.68 -22.77
C ALA A 50 -22.86 -1.26 -22.10
N ALA A 51 -23.60 -2.12 -22.82
CA ALA A 51 -24.73 -2.89 -22.30
C ALA A 51 -24.34 -3.90 -21.21
N SER A 52 -23.23 -4.63 -21.36
CA SER A 52 -22.76 -5.65 -20.41
C SER A 52 -22.18 -5.02 -19.13
N PHE A 53 -21.42 -3.92 -19.24
CA PHE A 53 -20.89 -3.22 -18.07
C PHE A 53 -22.02 -2.63 -17.22
N VAL A 54 -22.98 -1.96 -17.87
CA VAL A 54 -24.15 -1.36 -17.21
C VAL A 54 -25.09 -2.45 -16.66
N ALA A 55 -25.30 -3.56 -17.34
CA ALA A 55 -26.11 -4.66 -16.82
C ALA A 55 -25.49 -5.32 -15.57
N SER A 56 -24.17 -5.57 -15.58
CA SER A 56 -23.49 -6.23 -14.46
C SER A 56 -23.37 -5.33 -13.22
N GLU A 57 -23.17 -4.02 -13.40
CA GLU A 57 -22.98 -3.09 -12.29
C GLU A 57 -24.30 -2.54 -11.74
N TYR A 58 -25.38 -2.53 -12.52
CA TYR A 58 -26.70 -2.01 -12.10
C TYR A 58 -27.76 -3.11 -11.85
N GLY A 59 -27.41 -4.38 -12.01
CA GLY A 59 -28.30 -5.51 -11.68
C GLY A 59 -29.56 -5.59 -12.56
N VAL A 60 -29.49 -5.07 -13.78
CA VAL A 60 -30.58 -5.13 -14.75
C VAL A 60 -30.52 -6.47 -15.47
N LYS A 61 -31.47 -7.36 -15.17
CA LYS A 61 -31.50 -8.73 -15.72
C LYS A 61 -32.13 -8.83 -17.11
N ASP A 62 -32.91 -7.83 -17.52
CA ASP A 62 -33.75 -7.91 -18.72
C ASP A 62 -33.40 -6.82 -19.75
N ALA A 63 -33.30 -7.21 -21.02
CA ALA A 63 -32.90 -6.35 -22.14
C ALA A 63 -33.79 -5.10 -22.33
N ALA A 64 -35.07 -5.16 -21.92
CA ALA A 64 -36.00 -4.04 -22.00
C ALA A 64 -35.65 -2.87 -21.06
N GLY A 65 -34.91 -3.11 -19.97
CA GLY A 65 -34.45 -2.06 -19.07
C GLY A 65 -33.28 -1.24 -19.63
N LEU A 66 -32.62 -1.73 -20.68
CA LEU A 66 -31.44 -1.15 -21.29
C LEU A 66 -31.80 -0.02 -22.26
N GLU A 67 -32.95 -0.10 -22.94
CA GLU A 67 -33.40 0.91 -23.90
C GLU A 67 -33.69 2.26 -23.21
N ASN A 68 -34.27 2.24 -22.01
CA ASN A 68 -34.55 3.45 -21.23
C ASN A 68 -33.28 4.17 -20.73
N LEU A 69 -32.17 3.46 -20.53
CA LEU A 69 -30.88 4.07 -20.17
C LEU A 69 -30.15 4.66 -21.38
N THR A 70 -30.41 4.10 -22.56
CA THR A 70 -29.78 4.54 -23.81
C THR A 70 -30.37 5.89 -24.26
N ASP A 71 -31.67 6.13 -24.01
CA ASP A 71 -32.30 7.43 -24.26
C ASP A 71 -31.83 8.56 -23.32
N LEU A 72 -31.37 8.23 -22.10
CA LEU A 72 -30.76 9.20 -21.17
C LEU A 72 -29.35 9.63 -21.57
N LEU A 73 -28.66 8.82 -22.37
CA LEU A 73 -27.30 9.08 -22.84
C LEU A 73 -27.25 9.52 -24.31
N ARG A 74 -28.40 9.57 -24.99
CA ARG A 74 -28.53 10.03 -26.37
C ARG A 74 -28.25 11.55 -26.40
N PRO A 75 -27.17 12.02 -27.05
CA PRO A 75 -26.94 13.45 -27.21
C PRO A 75 -28.11 14.03 -28.01
N ALA A 76 -28.78 15.05 -27.47
CA ALA A 76 -29.74 15.83 -28.23
C ALA A 76 -29.09 16.27 -29.54
N SER A 77 -29.74 15.90 -30.63
CA SER A 77 -29.32 16.04 -32.01
C SER A 77 -28.77 17.44 -32.29
N PHE A 78 -27.45 17.55 -32.51
CA PHE A 78 -26.89 18.72 -33.18
C PHE A 78 -27.34 18.66 -34.64
N SER A 79 -28.30 19.51 -35.01
CA SER A 79 -28.70 19.71 -36.38
C SER A 79 -27.50 20.17 -37.20
N LEU A 80 -27.08 19.30 -38.11
CA LEU A 80 -26.16 19.56 -39.21
C LEU A 80 -26.81 20.60 -40.14
N GLN A 81 -26.51 21.89 -39.94
CA GLN A 81 -26.78 22.89 -40.96
C GLN A 81 -25.54 23.75 -41.18
N ARG A 82 -25.15 23.75 -42.46
CA ARG A 82 -24.21 24.66 -43.14
C ARG A 82 -22.73 24.25 -43.13
N GLN A 83 -22.43 23.30 -44.03
CA GLN A 83 -21.26 23.46 -44.90
C GLN A 83 -21.61 24.48 -45.99
N GLN A 84 -20.87 25.59 -46.07
CA GLN A 84 -20.48 26.19 -47.35
C GLN A 84 -19.11 26.87 -47.19
N LEU A 85 -18.11 26.22 -47.80
CA LEU A 85 -17.03 26.75 -48.64
C LEU A 85 -16.17 27.92 -48.14
N LEU A 86 -14.85 27.66 -48.03
CA LEU A 86 -13.76 28.50 -48.58
C LEU A 86 -12.41 27.77 -48.44
N PRO A 87 -11.56 27.70 -49.49
CA PRO A 87 -10.16 27.34 -49.40
C PRO A 87 -9.28 28.59 -49.33
N GLY A 88 -8.28 28.62 -48.46
CA GLY A 88 -7.34 29.73 -48.38
C GLY A 88 -6.19 29.46 -47.42
N ALA A 89 -4.99 29.38 -47.98
CA ALA A 89 -3.73 29.13 -47.31
C ALA A 89 -3.41 30.13 -46.19
N SER A 90 -2.64 29.71 -45.19
CA SER A 90 -1.41 30.44 -44.82
C SER A 90 -0.54 29.64 -43.86
N VAL A 91 0.72 29.53 -44.23
CA VAL A 91 1.87 29.06 -43.46
C VAL A 91 2.22 30.13 -42.42
N LEU A 92 2.56 29.76 -41.18
CA LEU A 92 3.57 30.46 -40.36
C LEU A 92 3.98 29.59 -39.14
N PRO A 93 5.28 29.53 -38.79
CA PRO A 93 5.80 28.80 -37.64
C PRO A 93 6.07 29.73 -36.44
N GLY A 94 6.20 29.13 -35.24
CA GLY A 94 6.95 29.72 -34.14
C GLY A 94 6.14 30.42 -33.06
N ALA A 95 5.86 29.70 -31.97
CA ALA A 95 5.68 30.30 -30.65
C ALA A 95 6.04 29.27 -29.57
N THR A 96 7.29 29.33 -29.09
CA THR A 96 7.72 28.72 -27.83
C THR A 96 6.91 29.33 -26.68
N SER A 97 5.84 28.63 -26.28
CA SER A 97 5.05 28.97 -25.11
C SER A 97 5.73 28.40 -23.87
N THR A 98 6.75 29.12 -23.38
CA THR A 98 7.28 28.96 -22.04
C THR A 98 6.27 29.57 -21.07
N SER A 99 5.26 28.80 -20.70
CA SER A 99 4.26 29.17 -19.69
C SER A 99 4.85 29.04 -18.30
N SER A 100 5.59 30.09 -17.91
CA SER A 100 5.98 30.38 -16.54
C SER A 100 4.73 30.75 -15.72
N SER A 101 4.00 29.73 -15.25
CA SER A 101 2.92 29.90 -14.27
C SER A 101 3.47 30.45 -12.97
N THR A 102 3.44 31.78 -12.83
CA THR A 102 3.65 32.52 -11.58
C THR A 102 2.31 33.11 -11.18
N ASN A 103 1.66 32.49 -10.19
CA ASN A 103 0.42 32.89 -9.52
C ASN A 103 0.20 31.82 -8.42
N VAL A 104 0.03 32.05 -7.12
CA VAL A 104 -0.55 33.17 -6.37
C VAL A 104 0.02 33.14 -4.95
N ALA A 105 0.39 34.30 -4.41
CA ALA A 105 0.75 34.49 -3.01
C ALA A 105 -0.50 34.40 -2.11
N GLY A 106 -0.48 33.54 -1.07
CA GLY A 106 -1.53 33.55 -0.04
C GLY A 106 -1.98 32.19 0.53
N GLN A 107 -1.27 31.09 0.28
CA GLN A 107 -1.50 29.82 0.97
C GLN A 107 -0.24 29.46 1.74
N SER A 108 -0.39 29.16 3.03
CA SER A 108 0.65 28.62 3.91
C SER A 108 1.56 27.68 3.10
N GLY A 109 2.78 28.14 2.82
CA GLY A 109 3.63 27.62 1.76
C GLY A 109 3.70 26.10 1.85
N THR A 110 2.94 25.43 0.98
CA THR A 110 3.08 23.99 0.77
C THR A 110 4.43 23.84 0.10
N GLU A 111 5.46 23.65 0.93
CA GLU A 111 6.80 23.37 0.47
C GLU A 111 6.67 22.30 -0.61
N HIS A 112 7.14 22.63 -1.81
CA HIS A 112 6.97 21.78 -2.97
C HIS A 112 7.83 20.52 -2.78
N LEU A 113 7.27 19.52 -2.11
CA LEU A 113 7.92 18.26 -1.80
C LEU A 113 8.08 17.43 -3.08
N VAL A 114 9.33 17.15 -3.45
CA VAL A 114 9.66 16.31 -4.60
C VAL A 114 9.77 14.87 -4.13
N ARG A 115 9.12 13.96 -4.87
CA ARG A 115 9.19 12.51 -4.58
C ARG A 115 10.63 12.02 -4.81
N ARG A 116 11.21 11.36 -3.80
CA ARG A 116 12.51 10.69 -3.89
C ARG A 116 12.42 9.46 -4.81
N THR A 117 13.52 9.17 -5.49
CA THR A 117 13.70 7.90 -6.18
C THR A 117 13.93 6.82 -5.13
N ILE A 118 13.16 5.74 -5.21
CA ILE A 118 13.31 4.60 -4.31
C ILE A 118 14.47 3.76 -4.83
N ASP A 119 15.50 3.56 -4.01
CA ASP A 119 16.56 2.62 -4.31
C ASP A 119 16.13 1.20 -3.96
N TRP A 120 15.65 0.47 -4.96
CA TRP A 120 15.22 -0.92 -4.83
C TRP A 120 16.34 -1.89 -4.48
N LYS A 121 17.61 -1.50 -4.63
CA LYS A 121 18.78 -2.32 -4.27
C LYS A 121 19.24 -2.09 -2.83
N SER A 122 18.79 -1.01 -2.20
CA SER A 122 19.18 -0.67 -0.82
C SER A 122 18.30 -1.41 0.19
N PHE A 123 18.87 -2.44 0.82
CA PHE A 123 18.23 -3.15 1.93
C PHE A 123 17.85 -2.18 3.06
N GLY A 124 18.75 -1.27 3.42
CA GLY A 124 18.54 -0.31 4.50
C GLY A 124 17.34 0.62 4.24
N PHE A 125 17.18 1.09 3.00
CA PHE A 125 16.03 1.92 2.63
C PHE A 125 14.70 1.15 2.78
N LEU A 126 14.63 -0.05 2.19
CA LEU A 126 13.40 -0.87 2.22
C LEU A 126 13.05 -1.28 3.65
N TYR A 127 14.04 -1.75 4.41
CA TYR A 127 13.88 -2.10 5.82
C TYR A 127 13.38 -0.91 6.64
N ARG A 128 13.99 0.27 6.49
CA ARG A 128 13.60 1.48 7.22
C ARG A 128 12.18 1.91 6.88
N LEU A 129 11.75 1.79 5.62
CA LEU A 129 10.37 2.08 5.24
C LEU A 129 9.37 1.15 5.92
N VAL A 130 9.67 -0.16 5.96
CA VAL A 130 8.83 -1.14 6.65
C VAL A 130 8.79 -0.87 8.16
N LYS A 131 9.97 -0.66 8.77
CA LYS A 131 10.14 -0.34 10.19
C LYS A 131 9.37 0.93 10.57
N LEU A 132 9.49 2.00 9.80
CA LEU A 132 8.81 3.27 10.06
C LEU A 132 7.28 3.10 10.08
N GLY A 133 6.74 2.31 9.16
CA GLY A 133 5.30 2.01 9.18
C GLY A 133 4.88 1.12 10.36
N MET A 134 5.76 0.24 10.86
CA MET A 134 5.51 -0.54 12.08
C MET A 134 5.56 0.36 13.33
N ASP A 135 6.57 1.22 13.43
CA ASP A 135 6.79 2.16 14.55
C ASP A 135 5.67 3.21 14.63
N ALA A 136 5.10 3.60 13.48
CA ALA A 136 3.91 4.44 13.41
C ALA A 136 2.63 3.76 13.96
N ASN A 137 2.69 2.48 14.32
CA ASN A 137 1.56 1.67 14.78
C ASN A 137 0.34 1.72 13.83
N ASP A 138 0.59 1.74 12.51
CA ASP A 138 -0.48 1.73 11.52
C ASP A 138 -1.08 0.32 11.39
N PRO A 139 -2.32 0.09 11.85
CA PRO A 139 -2.89 -1.27 11.93
C PRO A 139 -3.06 -1.92 10.56
N GLN A 140 -3.29 -1.11 9.51
CA GLN A 140 -3.46 -1.64 8.17
C GLN A 140 -2.11 -1.96 7.53
N TRP A 141 -1.04 -1.21 7.83
CA TRP A 141 0.31 -1.57 7.43
C TRP A 141 0.78 -2.86 8.10
N GLN A 142 0.51 -3.01 9.40
CA GLN A 142 0.74 -4.25 10.16
C GLN A 142 -0.03 -5.43 9.55
N ALA A 143 -1.33 -5.28 9.27
CA ALA A 143 -2.12 -6.33 8.64
C ALA A 143 -1.62 -6.73 7.25
N LEU A 144 -1.13 -5.77 6.44
CA LEU A 144 -0.53 -6.05 5.14
C LEU A 144 0.77 -6.85 5.30
N TRP A 145 1.61 -6.48 6.26
CA TRP A 145 2.86 -7.17 6.54
C TRP A 145 2.64 -8.59 7.09
N ASP A 146 1.68 -8.76 8.00
CA ASP A 146 1.31 -10.06 8.55
C ASP A 146 0.76 -10.99 7.47
N ARG A 147 -0.14 -10.47 6.61
CA ARG A 147 -0.69 -11.24 5.49
C ARG A 147 0.40 -11.62 4.49
N PHE A 148 1.29 -10.70 4.16
CA PHE A 148 2.41 -10.95 3.27
C PHE A 148 3.35 -12.03 3.86
N SER A 149 3.66 -11.91 5.14
CA SER A 149 4.51 -12.85 5.87
C SER A 149 3.90 -14.26 5.94
N ALA A 150 2.58 -14.35 6.15
CA ALA A 150 1.85 -15.62 6.12
C ALA A 150 1.88 -16.26 4.72
N ASN A 151 1.72 -15.46 3.65
CA ASN A 151 1.74 -15.96 2.28
C ASN A 151 3.12 -16.44 1.82
N GLU A 152 4.19 -15.74 2.20
CA GLU A 152 5.57 -16.13 1.88
C GLU A 152 6.12 -17.21 2.83
N GLY A 153 5.34 -17.65 3.83
CA GLY A 153 5.75 -18.69 4.79
C GLY A 153 6.87 -18.25 5.73
N LEU A 154 6.93 -16.96 6.07
CA LEU A 154 7.96 -16.40 6.95
C LEU A 154 7.68 -16.83 8.39
N LYS A 155 8.63 -17.56 8.99
CA LYS A 155 8.50 -18.09 10.37
C LYS A 155 8.36 -17.01 11.45
N THR A 156 8.76 -15.77 11.16
CA THR A 156 8.80 -14.68 12.13
C THR A 156 8.35 -13.38 11.47
N PRO A 157 7.03 -13.14 11.35
CA PRO A 157 6.50 -11.88 10.81
C PRO A 157 6.96 -10.68 11.64
N ALA A 158 7.20 -10.84 12.94
CA ALA A 158 7.57 -9.75 13.83
C ALA A 158 8.91 -9.06 13.53
N ARG A 159 9.80 -9.66 12.72
CA ARG A 159 11.17 -9.13 12.50
C ARG A 159 11.47 -8.90 11.01
N PRO A 160 11.13 -7.72 10.45
CA PRO A 160 11.44 -7.38 9.07
C PRO A 160 12.94 -7.36 8.75
N ARG A 161 13.81 -7.19 9.77
CA ARG A 161 15.27 -7.14 9.61
C ARG A 161 15.88 -8.48 9.19
N LYS A 162 15.29 -9.60 9.62
CA LYS A 162 15.80 -10.95 9.30
C LYS A 162 15.35 -11.44 7.92
N GLN A 163 14.62 -10.61 7.16
CA GLN A 163 14.08 -10.98 5.86
C GLN A 163 15.08 -10.74 4.74
N LYS A 164 14.95 -11.49 3.65
CA LYS A 164 15.78 -11.29 2.45
C LYS A 164 15.38 -9.98 1.77
N LEU A 165 16.35 -9.36 1.07
CA LEU A 165 16.12 -8.15 0.26
C LEU A 165 14.94 -8.31 -0.69
N GLU A 166 14.88 -9.43 -1.42
CA GLU A 166 13.82 -9.72 -2.39
C GLU A 166 12.43 -9.77 -1.73
N THR A 167 12.34 -10.31 -0.51
CA THR A 167 11.11 -10.40 0.25
C THR A 167 10.63 -9.00 0.66
N LEU A 168 11.53 -8.13 1.14
CA LEU A 168 11.21 -6.74 1.45
C LEU A 168 10.81 -5.95 0.20
N GLN A 169 11.53 -6.15 -0.90
CA GLN A 169 11.24 -5.50 -2.18
C GLN A 169 9.81 -5.84 -2.64
N LYS A 170 9.45 -7.13 -2.70
CA LYS A 170 8.10 -7.58 -3.07
C LYS A 170 7.02 -6.97 -2.18
N PHE A 171 7.24 -6.94 -0.87
CA PHE A 171 6.28 -6.34 0.06
C PHE A 171 6.09 -4.84 -0.19
N VAL A 172 7.20 -4.10 -0.33
CA VAL A 172 7.16 -2.66 -0.57
C VAL A 172 6.51 -2.37 -1.92
N GLU A 173 6.80 -3.12 -2.99
CA GLU A 173 6.16 -2.95 -4.30
C GLU A 173 4.63 -3.12 -4.22
N GLN A 174 4.15 -4.16 -3.53
CA GLN A 174 2.71 -4.41 -3.36
C GLN A 174 2.01 -3.35 -2.49
N SER A 175 2.73 -2.81 -1.51
CA SER A 175 2.16 -1.93 -0.49
C SER A 175 2.49 -0.45 -0.70
N LEU A 176 3.27 -0.10 -1.74
CA LEU A 176 3.76 1.27 -1.95
C LEU A 176 2.63 2.28 -2.14
N VAL A 177 1.58 1.89 -2.87
CA VAL A 177 0.41 2.75 -3.12
C VAL A 177 -0.26 3.16 -1.81
N TYR A 178 -0.24 2.26 -0.82
CA TYR A 178 -0.73 2.54 0.50
C TYR A 178 0.21 3.48 1.27
N ALA A 179 1.50 3.14 1.33
CA ALA A 179 2.51 3.91 2.05
C ALA A 179 2.55 5.37 1.60
N VAL A 180 2.52 5.63 0.28
CA VAL A 180 2.57 7.00 -0.30
C VAL A 180 1.47 7.92 0.22
N ARG A 181 0.33 7.37 0.67
CA ARG A 181 -0.80 8.16 1.20
C ARG A 181 -0.66 8.51 2.68
N LYS A 182 0.33 7.95 3.36
CA LYS A 182 0.52 8.10 4.80
C LYS A 182 1.57 9.14 5.11
N ASP A 183 1.31 9.91 6.17
CA ASP A 183 2.18 11.02 6.56
C ASP A 183 3.55 10.52 7.04
N TRP A 184 3.60 9.40 7.77
CA TRP A 184 4.85 8.77 8.19
C TRP A 184 5.75 8.42 7.00
N ALA A 185 5.17 8.00 5.86
CA ALA A 185 5.95 7.66 4.69
C ALA A 185 6.43 8.90 3.93
N LYS A 186 5.77 10.05 4.10
CA LYS A 186 6.13 11.28 3.38
C LYS A 186 7.53 11.75 3.74
N GLU A 187 7.94 11.58 5.00
CA GLU A 187 9.28 11.93 5.49
C GLU A 187 10.39 11.15 4.78
N LEU A 188 10.12 9.88 4.45
CA LEU A 188 11.08 9.03 3.77
C LEU A 188 11.00 9.18 2.24
N LEU A 189 9.79 9.25 1.69
CA LEU A 189 9.53 9.22 0.24
C LEU A 189 9.59 10.59 -0.44
N TYR A 190 9.60 11.69 0.32
CA TYR A 190 9.64 13.04 -0.23
C TYR A 190 10.78 13.84 0.40
N LYS A 191 11.32 14.78 -0.37
CA LYS A 191 12.36 15.72 0.06
C LYS A 191 12.06 17.12 -0.41
N LYS A 192 12.68 18.11 0.25
CA LYS A 192 12.71 19.47 -0.28
C LYS A 192 13.64 19.49 -1.49
N PRO A 193 13.30 20.27 -2.53
CA PRO A 193 14.13 20.41 -3.71
C PRO A 193 15.47 21.03 -3.31
N GLY A 194 16.59 20.36 -3.63
CA GLY A 194 17.93 20.80 -3.27
C GLY A 194 18.54 20.07 -2.08
N ASP A 195 17.75 19.35 -1.28
CA ASP A 195 18.31 18.54 -0.20
C ASP A 195 18.98 17.28 -0.77
N PRO A 196 20.20 16.93 -0.32
CA PRO A 196 20.83 15.67 -0.70
C PRO A 196 19.98 14.49 -0.22
N ASP A 197 20.04 13.38 -0.96
CA ASP A 197 19.38 12.17 -0.47
C ASP A 197 20.04 11.75 0.85
N PRO A 198 19.23 11.45 1.89
CA PRO A 198 19.77 11.08 3.18
C PRO A 198 20.64 9.85 2.96
N VAL A 199 21.94 9.98 3.26
CA VAL A 199 22.83 8.83 3.30
C VAL A 199 22.30 7.97 4.42
N ILE A 200 21.68 6.85 4.04
CA ILE A 200 21.20 5.86 4.99
C ILE A 200 22.45 5.11 5.40
N GLU A 201 23.11 5.62 6.44
CA GLU A 201 24.09 4.83 7.14
C GLU A 201 23.36 3.57 7.66
N PRO A 202 23.93 2.38 7.46
CA PRO A 202 23.41 1.19 8.10
C PRO A 202 23.38 1.50 9.60
N SER A 203 22.19 1.69 10.17
CA SER A 203 22.08 2.02 11.59
C SER A 203 22.71 0.87 12.37
N ASP A 204 23.87 1.13 12.97
CA ASP A 204 24.61 0.22 13.86
C ASP A 204 23.86 -0.04 15.19
N ASP A 205 22.57 0.32 15.29
CA ASP A 205 21.67 0.10 16.45
C ASP A 205 21.29 -1.38 16.65
N ASP A 206 22.18 -2.28 16.28
CA ASP A 206 21.82 -3.56 15.70
C ASP A 206 22.61 -4.73 16.31
N ASP A 207 23.30 -4.49 17.43
CA ASP A 207 24.11 -5.46 18.20
C ASP A 207 23.48 -5.93 19.53
N ASP A 208 22.36 -5.37 20.01
CA ASP A 208 21.95 -5.58 21.42
C ASP A 208 21.03 -6.78 21.74
N ASP A 209 20.59 -7.59 20.76
CA ASP A 209 19.52 -8.59 21.02
C ASP A 209 19.80 -10.02 20.56
N GLU A 210 21.07 -10.39 20.33
CA GLU A 210 21.49 -11.78 20.07
C GLU A 210 22.63 -12.24 21.01
N SER A 211 22.66 -11.73 22.24
CA SER A 211 23.58 -12.15 23.31
C SER A 211 22.87 -12.92 24.43
N GLY A 212 22.10 -13.94 24.08
CA GLY A 212 21.23 -14.56 25.08
C GLY A 212 20.59 -15.91 24.79
N ALA A 213 21.25 -16.85 24.10
CA ALA A 213 21.01 -18.30 24.29
C ALA A 213 21.84 -19.15 23.33
N GLU A 214 23.08 -19.48 23.71
CA GLU A 214 23.62 -20.85 23.57
C GLU A 214 25.00 -20.93 24.24
N SER A 215 25.03 -20.65 25.54
CA SER A 215 26.07 -21.18 26.41
C SER A 215 25.88 -22.70 26.47
N LYS A 216 26.49 -23.40 25.51
CA LYS A 216 26.75 -24.83 25.60
C LYS A 216 27.41 -25.08 26.95
N LYS A 217 26.77 -25.92 27.76
CA LYS A 217 27.37 -26.56 28.94
C LYS A 217 28.63 -27.30 28.48
N GLY A 218 29.77 -26.63 28.52
CA GLY A 218 31.07 -27.28 28.61
C GLY A 218 31.29 -27.71 30.07
N PRO A 219 31.88 -28.89 30.31
CA PRO A 219 32.04 -29.43 31.66
C PRO A 219 33.03 -28.58 32.47
N ALA A 220 32.70 -28.44 33.75
CA ALA A 220 33.49 -27.77 34.76
C ALA A 220 34.95 -28.26 34.79
N VAL A 221 35.89 -27.36 34.50
CA VAL A 221 37.27 -27.49 34.96
C VAL A 221 37.50 -26.41 36.00
N ALA A 222 37.52 -26.85 37.25
CA ALA A 222 37.82 -26.04 38.42
C ALA A 222 39.26 -25.52 38.35
N ILE A 223 39.46 -24.25 38.01
CA ILE A 223 40.72 -23.56 38.30
C ILE A 223 40.52 -22.74 39.57
N ARG A 224 41.05 -23.33 40.64
CA ARG A 224 41.18 -22.77 41.97
C ARG A 224 42.05 -21.51 41.96
N ARG A 225 41.53 -20.46 42.61
CA ARG A 225 42.21 -19.50 43.51
C ARG A 225 43.48 -18.81 43.00
N LYS A 226 43.46 -17.48 42.99
CA LYS A 226 44.32 -16.72 43.91
C LYS A 226 43.83 -15.29 44.16
N ASP A 227 43.56 -15.04 45.44
CA ASP A 227 43.65 -13.74 46.08
C ASP A 227 44.78 -12.86 45.54
N ARG A 228 44.49 -11.58 45.34
CA ARG A 228 45.24 -10.48 45.99
C ARG A 228 44.60 -9.13 45.66
N HIS A 229 44.12 -8.45 46.73
CA HIS A 229 44.42 -7.06 47.09
C HIS A 229 44.17 -5.92 46.06
N LYS A 230 43.85 -4.66 46.39
CA LYS A 230 43.59 -3.89 47.61
C LYS A 230 43.44 -2.43 47.13
N LYS A 231 42.44 -1.72 47.66
CA LYS A 231 42.32 -0.25 47.81
C LYS A 231 42.64 0.66 46.60
N HIS A 232 41.64 1.46 46.20
CA HIS A 232 41.67 2.95 46.14
C HIS A 232 40.19 3.37 46.05
N ARG A 233 39.49 3.83 47.11
CA ARG A 233 39.56 5.08 47.88
C ARG A 233 39.53 6.34 47.01
N ARG A 234 38.47 7.16 47.21
CA ARG A 234 38.22 8.59 46.87
C ARG A 234 37.37 8.80 45.61
N HIS A 235 36.35 9.67 45.52
CA HIS A 235 35.77 10.76 46.34
C HIS A 235 34.26 10.92 45.93
N ARG A 236 33.31 11.13 46.86
CA ARG A 236 32.47 12.36 47.05
C ARG A 236 32.25 13.17 45.74
N HIS A 237 31.03 13.49 45.30
CA HIS A 237 30.03 14.43 45.87
C HIS A 237 28.59 13.98 45.50
N ARG A 238 27.59 13.93 46.40
CA ARG A 238 26.80 15.06 46.95
C ARG A 238 26.11 15.83 45.81
N SER A 239 24.87 15.52 45.45
CA SER A 239 23.63 16.17 45.94
C SER A 239 22.43 15.29 45.56
N ARG A 240 21.54 14.81 46.45
CA ARG A 240 20.52 15.52 47.26
C ARG A 240 19.66 16.50 46.46
N SER A 241 18.48 16.04 46.04
CA SER A 241 17.14 16.61 46.28
C SER A 241 16.11 15.76 45.53
N SER A 242 15.26 15.01 46.24
CA SER A 242 13.96 15.46 46.77
C SER A 242 12.83 15.12 45.77
N SER A 243 12.22 13.94 45.92
CA SER A 243 10.92 13.79 46.60
C SER A 243 9.73 14.29 45.77
N HIS A 244 8.96 13.38 45.17
CA HIS A 244 7.51 13.21 45.39
C HIS A 244 7.01 12.08 44.47
N SER A 245 6.52 10.94 44.96
CA SER A 245 5.35 10.70 45.83
C SER A 245 4.10 10.38 45.00
N ARG A 246 3.64 9.12 45.17
CA ARG A 246 2.25 8.63 45.04
C ARG A 246 1.78 8.48 43.58
N ARG A 247 1.13 7.40 43.16
CA ARG A 247 0.09 6.58 43.80
C ARG A 247 -0.10 5.35 42.88
N ARG A 248 -0.23 4.13 43.42
CA ARG A 248 -1.52 3.40 43.51
C ARG A 248 -2.04 3.03 42.10
N SER A 249 -2.03 1.78 41.66
CA SER A 249 -2.84 0.72 42.26
C SER A 249 -2.39 -0.68 41.84
N LYS A 250 -2.20 -1.52 42.85
CA LYS A 250 -2.36 -2.97 42.81
C LYS A 250 -3.85 -3.28 42.56
N SER A 251 -4.16 -4.01 41.51
CA SER A 251 -5.38 -4.79 41.43
C SER A 251 -5.02 -6.19 40.95
N SER A 252 -4.85 -7.04 41.95
CA SER A 252 -4.92 -8.50 41.88
C SER A 252 -6.30 -8.94 41.41
N SER A 253 -6.37 -9.56 40.24
CA SER A 253 -7.49 -10.44 39.86
C SER A 253 -6.99 -11.52 38.90
N ARG A 254 -6.60 -12.67 39.45
CA ARG A 254 -6.86 -13.95 38.78
C ARG A 254 -8.34 -14.25 38.98
N PRO A 255 -9.04 -14.76 37.97
CA PRO A 255 -9.39 -16.17 38.07
C PRO A 255 -9.13 -16.96 36.80
N SER A 256 -8.73 -18.19 37.04
CA SER A 256 -8.71 -19.32 36.14
C SER A 256 -10.09 -19.54 35.52
N VAL A 257 -10.15 -19.66 34.19
CA VAL A 257 -11.25 -20.34 33.50
C VAL A 257 -10.63 -21.41 32.63
N SER A 258 -10.67 -22.63 33.16
CA SER A 258 -10.55 -23.85 32.39
C SER A 258 -11.75 -23.92 31.44
N HIS A 259 -11.52 -23.65 30.16
CA HIS A 259 -12.48 -24.02 29.12
C HIS A 259 -11.94 -25.24 28.39
N SER A 260 -12.22 -26.39 28.97
CA SER A 260 -12.43 -27.63 28.25
C SER A 260 -13.63 -27.44 27.33
N GLY A 261 -13.36 -26.85 26.16
CA GLY A 261 -14.29 -26.83 25.03
C GLY A 261 -14.10 -28.13 24.29
N ASP A 262 -15.06 -29.03 24.49
CA ASP A 262 -15.31 -30.21 23.69
C ASP A 262 -15.10 -29.90 22.19
N LEU A 263 -14.14 -30.59 21.60
CA LEU A 263 -14.10 -30.80 20.16
C LEU A 263 -15.30 -31.69 19.81
N PRO A 264 -16.24 -31.24 18.96
CA PRO A 264 -17.18 -32.19 18.37
C PRO A 264 -16.38 -33.22 17.56
N PRO A 265 -16.78 -34.50 17.56
CA PRO A 265 -16.12 -35.52 16.78
C PRO A 265 -16.09 -35.08 15.31
N VAL A 266 -14.91 -35.20 14.70
CA VAL A 266 -14.70 -35.21 13.25
C VAL A 266 -15.60 -36.31 12.71
N ASN A 267 -16.79 -35.91 12.28
CA ASN A 267 -17.76 -36.78 11.68
C ASN A 267 -17.60 -36.65 10.16
N GLY A 268 -17.19 -37.75 9.54
CA GLY A 268 -17.56 -38.13 8.19
C GLY A 268 -17.07 -37.23 7.06
N GLY A 269 -16.15 -37.78 6.27
CA GLY A 269 -15.87 -37.29 4.93
C GLY A 269 -17.16 -37.13 4.12
N ALA A 270 -17.48 -35.91 3.74
CA ALA A 270 -18.30 -35.64 2.58
C ALA A 270 -17.36 -35.31 1.43
N SER A 271 -17.17 -36.28 0.54
CA SER A 271 -16.66 -36.02 -0.79
C SER A 271 -17.42 -34.84 -1.41
N PRO A 272 -16.74 -33.90 -2.08
CA PRO A 272 -17.44 -32.87 -2.82
C PRO A 272 -18.37 -33.52 -3.85
N PRO A 273 -19.60 -33.02 -4.03
CA PRO A 273 -20.49 -33.54 -5.06
C PRO A 273 -19.80 -33.42 -6.42
N PRO A 274 -19.83 -34.46 -7.27
CA PRO A 274 -19.31 -34.35 -8.62
C PRO A 274 -20.03 -33.22 -9.35
N PHE A 275 -19.26 -32.33 -9.98
CA PHE A 275 -19.80 -31.28 -10.84
C PHE A 275 -20.65 -31.93 -11.95
N PRO A 276 -21.95 -31.64 -12.04
CA PRO A 276 -22.74 -32.08 -13.18
C PRO A 276 -22.28 -31.28 -14.40
N GLY A 277 -21.62 -31.94 -15.36
CA GLY A 277 -21.53 -31.40 -16.73
C GLY A 277 -20.18 -31.42 -17.44
N PHE A 278 -19.11 -32.02 -16.90
CA PHE A 278 -17.87 -32.16 -17.67
C PHE A 278 -17.83 -33.49 -18.42
N ILE A 279 -18.30 -33.49 -19.67
CA ILE A 279 -18.09 -34.58 -20.62
C ILE A 279 -16.79 -34.26 -21.37
N PRO A 280 -15.69 -35.00 -21.15
CA PRO A 280 -14.48 -34.78 -21.93
C PRO A 280 -14.72 -35.18 -23.40
N PRO A 281 -14.15 -34.43 -24.36
CA PRO A 281 -14.27 -34.78 -25.77
C PRO A 281 -13.51 -36.09 -26.04
N THR A 282 -14.25 -37.10 -26.49
CA THR A 282 -13.67 -38.33 -27.03
C THR A 282 -12.84 -37.98 -28.26
N ALA A 283 -11.56 -38.32 -28.22
CA ALA A 283 -10.64 -38.17 -29.34
C ALA A 283 -11.08 -39.08 -30.53
N PRO A 284 -10.76 -38.69 -31.78
CA PRO A 284 -11.27 -39.30 -33.01
C PRO A 284 -10.76 -40.72 -33.28
#